data_AF-A0PY07-F1
#
_entry.id   AF-A0PY07-F1
#
_cell.length_a   1.000
_cell.length_b   1.000
_cell.length_c   1.000
_cell.angle_alpha   90.00
_cell.angle_beta   90.00
_cell.angle_gamma   90.00
#
_symmetry.space_group_name_H-M   'P 1'
#
loop_
_entity.id
_entity.type
_entity.pdbx_description
1 polymer ?
#
loop_
_entity_poly.entity_id
_entity_poly.type
_entity_poly.pdbx_seq_one_letter_code
_entity_poly.pdbx_strand_id
1 'polypeptide(L)'
;MLTTLIFPTEGEILYKGKDIVKLDEEYRDILGYLPQEFGYYKNYTPKKYLMYLSALKGIEKEKAKERIVELLKLVGLEDVENKKMKKFSGGMIQRVGIAQAMLNDPKILILDEPTAGLDPKERVRFRNLISQLSIDRIVILSTHIVSDIESIANEIIMIKDCEVVCQDSVRNICGMLKGKVYETNVKFDDMVDFRRKYFSLSERQEEGDMKVRFISEDKGKDNWNVVYPNLEDVFLYVYRDKKLDME
;
A
#
# COMPACT_ATOMS: atom_id res chain seq x y z
N MET A 1 16.23 0.66 -4.03
CA MET A 1 17.26 -0.36 -3.72
C MET A 1 16.80 -1.75 -4.09
N LEU A 2 15.69 -2.25 -3.53
CA LEU A 2 15.14 -3.60 -3.82
C LEU A 2 14.92 -3.89 -5.32
N THR A 3 14.72 -2.85 -6.14
CA THR A 3 14.50 -2.96 -7.58
C THR A 3 15.77 -2.86 -8.44
N THR A 4 16.95 -2.78 -7.82
CA THR A 4 18.26 -2.56 -8.47
C THR A 4 18.43 -1.23 -9.24
N LEU A 5 17.47 -0.30 -9.11
CA LEU A 5 17.56 1.03 -9.72
C LEU A 5 18.58 1.97 -9.04
N ILE A 6 18.84 1.72 -7.75
CA ILE A 6 19.84 2.41 -6.94
C ILE A 6 20.51 1.39 -6.02
N PHE A 7 21.78 1.63 -5.67
CA PHE A 7 22.57 0.76 -4.81
C PHE A 7 22.59 1.26 -3.36
N PRO A 8 22.65 0.35 -2.37
CA PRO A 8 22.79 0.74 -0.97
C PRO A 8 24.14 1.42 -0.73
N THR A 9 24.16 2.45 0.12
CA THR A 9 25.41 3.06 0.60
C THR A 9 26.18 2.11 1.52
N GLU A 10 25.45 1.41 2.39
CA GLU A 10 25.96 0.40 3.32
C GLU A 10 24.97 -0.77 3.46
N GLY A 11 25.45 -1.92 3.91
CA GLY A 11 24.66 -3.14 4.06
C GLY A 11 24.49 -3.93 2.75
N GLU A 12 23.71 -5.00 2.82
CA GLU A 12 23.43 -5.88 1.69
C GLU A 12 21.95 -6.27 1.65
N ILE A 13 21.47 -6.61 0.45
CA ILE A 13 20.11 -7.12 0.26
C ILE A 13 20.23 -8.52 -0.31
N LEU A 14 19.68 -9.49 0.42
CA LEU A 14 19.81 -10.92 0.10
C LEU A 14 18.49 -11.50 -0.41
N TYR A 15 18.54 -12.20 -1.54
CA TYR A 15 17.48 -13.11 -1.98
C TYR A 15 17.94 -14.56 -1.83
N LYS A 16 17.24 -15.33 -0.98
CA LYS A 16 17.61 -16.72 -0.63
C LYS A 16 19.10 -16.86 -0.20
N GLY A 17 19.58 -15.88 0.58
CA GLY A 17 20.95 -15.83 1.08
C GLY A 17 22.01 -15.38 0.08
N LYS A 18 21.63 -14.97 -1.14
CA LYS A 18 22.55 -14.41 -2.15
C LYS A 18 22.28 -12.93 -2.36
N ASP A 19 23.34 -12.14 -2.45
CA ASP A 19 23.28 -10.71 -2.74
C ASP A 19 22.63 -10.44 -4.11
N ILE A 20 21.60 -9.58 -4.12
CA ILE A 20 20.86 -9.22 -5.34
C ILE A 20 21.72 -8.50 -6.38
N VAL A 21 22.78 -7.79 -5.95
CA VAL A 21 23.71 -7.11 -6.86
C VAL A 21 24.56 -8.14 -7.62
N LYS A 22 24.91 -9.25 -6.96
CA LYS A 22 25.65 -10.36 -7.58
C LYS A 22 24.77 -11.22 -8.48
N LEU A 23 23.49 -11.36 -8.13
CA LEU A 23 22.51 -12.07 -8.97
C LEU A 23 22.17 -11.30 -10.26
N ASP A 24 22.22 -9.97 -10.22
CA ASP A 24 22.02 -9.07 -11.35
C ASP A 24 20.78 -9.41 -12.22
N GLU A 25 20.97 -9.92 -13.44
CA GLU A 25 19.90 -10.31 -14.36
C GLU A 25 18.98 -11.39 -13.78
N GLU A 26 19.54 -12.41 -13.12
CA GLU A 26 18.74 -13.51 -12.51
C GLU A 26 17.75 -12.99 -11.46
N TYR A 27 18.13 -11.93 -10.74
CA TYR A 27 17.24 -11.29 -9.77
C TYR A 27 16.17 -10.43 -10.47
N ARG A 28 16.52 -9.74 -11.56
CA ARG A 28 15.56 -8.95 -12.34
C ARG A 28 14.52 -9.81 -13.06
N ASP A 29 14.86 -11.05 -13.42
CA ASP A 29 13.93 -11.99 -14.05
C ASP A 29 12.79 -12.41 -13.12
N ILE A 30 13.08 -12.57 -11.83
CA ILE A 30 12.07 -12.94 -10.82
C ILE A 30 11.35 -11.74 -10.21
N LEU A 31 11.69 -10.51 -10.62
CA LEU A 31 11.17 -9.26 -10.06
C LEU A 31 10.17 -8.58 -11.00
N GLY A 32 8.98 -8.31 -10.49
CA GLY A 32 8.01 -7.39 -11.07
C GLY A 32 8.03 -6.07 -10.30
N TYR A 33 8.04 -4.95 -11.01
CA TYR A 33 8.01 -3.63 -10.38
C TYR A 33 7.00 -2.71 -11.08
N LEU A 34 6.16 -2.08 -10.27
CA LEU A 34 5.25 -0.99 -10.65
C LEU A 34 5.61 0.26 -9.85
N PRO A 35 6.23 1.28 -10.46
CA PRO A 35 6.45 2.56 -9.79
C PRO A 35 5.14 3.35 -9.65
N GLN A 36 5.11 4.34 -8.76
CA GLN A 36 3.96 5.24 -8.57
C GLN A 36 3.53 5.91 -9.87
N GLU A 37 4.50 6.40 -10.65
CA GLU A 37 4.29 6.89 -12.00
C GLU A 37 5.13 6.06 -12.97
N PHE A 38 4.47 5.44 -13.95
CA PHE A 38 5.15 4.76 -15.04
C PHE A 38 4.81 5.38 -16.40
N GLY A 39 5.81 5.44 -17.27
CA GLY A 39 5.64 5.92 -18.63
C GLY A 39 4.83 4.94 -19.48
N TYR A 40 3.75 5.42 -20.11
CA TYR A 40 2.97 4.64 -21.07
C TYR A 40 2.65 5.42 -22.33
N TYR A 41 2.51 4.72 -23.45
CA TYR A 41 2.19 5.33 -24.74
C TYR A 41 0.68 5.55 -24.87
N LYS A 42 0.22 6.78 -24.61
CA LYS A 42 -1.21 7.17 -24.65
C LYS A 42 -1.97 6.71 -25.91
N ASN A 43 -1.31 6.68 -27.06
CA ASN A 43 -1.93 6.28 -28.34
C ASN A 43 -1.94 4.76 -28.59
N TYR A 44 -1.32 3.96 -27.72
CA TYR A 44 -1.28 2.51 -27.83
C TYR A 44 -2.49 1.90 -27.13
N THR A 45 -2.85 0.67 -27.53
CA THR A 45 -3.74 -0.20 -26.76
C THR A 45 -2.91 -0.92 -25.69
N PRO A 46 -3.51 -1.39 -24.58
CA PRO A 46 -2.76 -2.13 -23.56
C PRO A 46 -2.10 -3.38 -24.15
N LYS A 47 -2.77 -4.10 -25.06
CA LYS A 47 -2.20 -5.24 -25.80
C LYS A 47 -0.94 -4.87 -26.56
N LYS A 48 -0.95 -3.76 -27.31
CA LYS A 48 0.22 -3.28 -28.07
C LYS A 48 1.36 -2.86 -27.14
N TYR A 49 1.02 -2.20 -26.03
CA TYR A 49 2.00 -1.76 -25.04
C TYR A 49 2.68 -2.95 -24.35
N LEU A 50 1.92 -3.93 -23.88
CA LEU A 50 2.47 -5.13 -23.26
C LEU A 50 3.29 -5.97 -24.24
N MET A 51 2.87 -6.03 -25.52
CA MET A 51 3.64 -6.72 -26.56
C MET A 51 4.99 -6.05 -26.82
N TYR A 52 5.02 -4.72 -26.82
CA TYR A 52 6.27 -3.95 -26.93
C TYR A 52 7.20 -4.24 -25.75
N LEU A 53 6.68 -4.21 -24.53
CA LEU A 53 7.48 -4.50 -23.33
C LEU A 53 7.96 -5.96 -23.27
N SER A 54 7.14 -6.90 -23.73
CA SER A 54 7.52 -8.32 -23.82
C SER A 54 8.71 -8.52 -24.76
N ALA A 55 8.75 -7.78 -25.87
CA ALA A 55 9.88 -7.81 -26.80
C ALA A 55 11.17 -7.25 -26.16
N LEU A 56 11.07 -6.16 -25.38
CA LEU A 56 12.21 -5.61 -24.63
C LEU A 56 12.73 -6.58 -23.56
N LYS A 57 11.84 -7.37 -22.97
CA LYS A 57 12.15 -8.41 -21.99
C LYS A 57 12.62 -9.72 -22.62
N GLY A 58 12.76 -9.80 -23.95
CA GLY A 58 13.20 -11.02 -24.63
C GLY A 58 12.18 -12.17 -24.61
N ILE A 59 10.91 -11.91 -24.28
CA ILE A 59 9.86 -12.93 -24.25
C ILE A 59 9.50 -13.30 -25.69
N GLU A 60 9.50 -14.61 -25.97
CA GLU A 60 9.10 -15.14 -27.27
C GLU A 60 7.69 -14.67 -27.67
N LYS A 61 7.52 -14.25 -28.93
CA LYS A 61 6.31 -13.59 -29.43
C LYS A 61 5.02 -14.38 -29.17
N GLU A 62 5.01 -15.68 -29.41
CA GLU A 62 3.79 -16.49 -29.24
C GLU A 62 3.44 -16.66 -27.75
N LYS A 63 4.43 -16.95 -26.91
CA LYS A 63 4.26 -16.97 -25.44
C LYS A 63 3.79 -15.63 -24.89
N ALA A 64 4.33 -14.53 -25.41
CA ALA A 64 3.91 -13.18 -25.02
C ALA A 64 2.43 -12.93 -25.35
N LYS A 65 1.93 -13.36 -26.52
CA LYS A 65 0.51 -13.19 -26.86
C LYS A 65 -0.40 -13.93 -25.88
N GLU A 66 -0.10 -15.18 -25.59
CA GLU A 66 -0.87 -16.00 -24.65
C GLU A 66 -0.88 -15.36 -23.26
N ARG A 67 0.32 -15.01 -22.76
CA ARG A 67 0.48 -14.37 -21.45
C ARG A 67 -0.23 -13.02 -21.36
N ILE A 68 -0.20 -12.21 -22.40
CA ILE A 68 -0.89 -10.90 -22.42
C ILE A 68 -2.41 -11.08 -22.29
N VAL A 69 -2.99 -12.07 -22.98
CA VAL A 69 -4.44 -12.34 -22.88
C VAL A 69 -4.81 -12.77 -21.46
N GLU A 70 -4.03 -13.66 -20.86
CA GLU A 70 -4.22 -14.08 -19.46
C GLU A 70 -4.12 -12.91 -18.49
N LEU A 71 -3.10 -12.06 -18.65
CA LEU A 71 -2.86 -10.93 -17.77
C LEU A 71 -3.95 -9.86 -17.90
N LEU A 72 -4.40 -9.56 -19.11
CA LEU A 72 -5.50 -8.61 -19.31
C LEU A 72 -6.80 -9.10 -18.68
N LYS A 73 -7.07 -10.41 -18.73
CA LYS A 73 -8.19 -11.01 -18.02
C LYS A 73 -8.02 -10.95 -16.51
N LEU A 74 -6.82 -11.29 -16.00
CA LEU A 74 -6.49 -11.25 -14.57
C LEU A 74 -6.73 -9.84 -13.99
N VAL A 75 -6.36 -8.80 -14.72
CA VAL A 75 -6.55 -7.40 -14.29
C VAL A 75 -7.92 -6.83 -14.71
N GLY A 76 -8.82 -7.61 -15.31
CA GLY A 76 -10.17 -7.18 -15.69
C GLY A 76 -10.20 -6.07 -16.74
N LEU A 77 -9.38 -6.20 -17.79
CA LEU A 77 -9.22 -5.27 -18.91
C LEU A 77 -9.40 -5.95 -20.29
N GLU A 78 -9.87 -7.20 -20.34
CA GLU A 78 -10.11 -7.96 -21.56
C GLU A 78 -11.08 -7.24 -22.51
N ASP A 79 -12.16 -6.64 -22.00
CA ASP A 79 -13.18 -5.96 -22.83
C ASP A 79 -12.64 -4.68 -23.50
N VAL A 80 -11.53 -4.14 -22.99
CA VAL A 80 -10.94 -2.88 -23.44
C VAL A 80 -9.55 -3.09 -24.03
N GLU A 81 -9.14 -4.33 -24.33
CA GLU A 81 -7.79 -4.67 -24.79
C GLU A 81 -7.37 -3.92 -26.08
N ASN A 82 -8.35 -3.52 -26.89
CA ASN A 82 -8.19 -2.85 -28.18
C ASN A 82 -8.50 -1.33 -28.11
N LYS A 83 -8.86 -0.81 -26.93
CA LYS A 83 -9.12 0.62 -26.72
C LYS A 83 -7.80 1.33 -26.40
N LYS A 84 -7.62 2.53 -26.96
CA LYS A 84 -6.42 3.35 -26.71
C LYS A 84 -6.34 3.77 -25.24
N MET A 85 -5.15 3.65 -24.64
CA MET A 85 -4.89 3.96 -23.23
C MET A 85 -5.12 5.43 -22.87
N LYS A 86 -5.11 6.37 -23.82
CA LYS A 86 -5.53 7.77 -23.57
C LYS A 86 -6.98 7.91 -23.08
N LYS A 87 -7.81 6.89 -23.27
CA LYS A 87 -9.22 6.85 -22.85
C LYS A 87 -9.43 6.03 -21.57
N PHE A 88 -8.34 5.61 -20.91
CA PHE A 88 -8.39 4.83 -19.67
C PHE A 88 -8.43 5.79 -18.47
N SER A 89 -9.12 5.40 -17.40
CA SER A 89 -9.01 6.07 -16.11
C SER A 89 -7.66 5.77 -15.45
N GLY A 90 -7.30 6.50 -14.40
CA GLY A 90 -6.09 6.22 -13.61
C GLY A 90 -6.03 4.76 -13.15
N GLY A 91 -7.13 4.21 -12.60
CA GLY A 91 -7.20 2.81 -12.17
C GLY A 91 -7.05 1.79 -13.29
N MET A 92 -7.54 2.09 -14.49
CA MET A 92 -7.31 1.23 -15.64
C MET A 92 -5.83 1.27 -16.06
N ILE A 93 -5.18 2.44 -16.04
CA ILE A 93 -3.74 2.56 -16.31
C ILE A 93 -2.96 1.77 -15.26
N GLN A 94 -3.27 1.92 -13.98
CA GLN A 94 -2.60 1.20 -12.91
C GLN A 94 -2.67 -0.32 -13.10
N ARG A 95 -3.84 -0.84 -13.50
CA ARG A 95 -4.04 -2.25 -13.81
C ARG A 95 -3.24 -2.73 -15.02
N VAL A 96 -3.02 -1.89 -16.03
CA VAL A 96 -2.06 -2.18 -17.11
C VAL A 96 -0.63 -2.24 -16.56
N GLY A 97 -0.28 -1.37 -15.60
CA GLY A 97 1.01 -1.38 -14.90
C GLY A 97 1.26 -2.69 -14.16
N ILE A 98 0.24 -3.21 -13.46
CA ILE A 98 0.32 -4.54 -12.81
C ILE A 98 0.55 -5.63 -13.86
N ALA A 99 -0.21 -5.60 -14.97
CA ALA A 99 -0.01 -6.56 -16.06
C ALA A 99 1.42 -6.50 -16.62
N GLN A 100 2.00 -5.29 -16.78
CA GLN A 100 3.39 -5.11 -17.19
C GLN A 100 4.39 -5.71 -16.19
N ALA A 101 4.19 -5.46 -14.89
CA ALA A 101 5.05 -6.01 -13.84
C ALA A 101 4.98 -7.55 -13.81
N MET A 102 3.83 -8.12 -14.19
CA MET A 102 3.54 -9.55 -14.19
C MET A 102 3.94 -10.32 -15.46
N LEU A 103 4.46 -9.64 -16.49
CA LEU A 103 4.82 -10.26 -17.78
C LEU A 103 5.78 -11.45 -17.63
N ASN A 104 6.76 -11.36 -16.74
CA ASN A 104 7.78 -12.39 -16.52
C ASN A 104 7.36 -13.48 -15.51
N ASP A 105 6.11 -13.47 -15.03
CA ASP A 105 5.69 -14.32 -13.91
C ASP A 105 6.60 -14.21 -12.67
N PRO A 106 6.80 -12.98 -12.15
CA PRO A 106 7.77 -12.73 -11.09
C PRO A 106 7.42 -13.45 -9.78
N LYS A 107 8.44 -13.85 -9.03
CA LYS A 107 8.32 -14.38 -7.66
C LYS A 107 8.29 -13.29 -6.60
N ILE A 108 8.71 -12.08 -6.95
CA ILE A 108 8.63 -10.88 -6.11
C ILE A 108 7.94 -9.78 -6.91
N LEU A 109 6.85 -9.23 -6.40
CA LEU A 109 6.14 -8.10 -6.98
C LEU A 109 6.25 -6.90 -6.04
N ILE A 110 6.86 -5.82 -6.51
CA ILE A 110 6.99 -4.56 -5.76
C ILE A 110 6.07 -3.52 -6.39
N LEU A 111 5.21 -2.92 -5.58
CA LEU A 111 4.22 -1.94 -6.00
C LEU A 111 4.41 -0.67 -5.18
N ASP A 112 4.69 0.43 -5.86
CA ASP A 112 4.95 1.72 -5.23
C ASP A 112 3.71 2.62 -5.30
N GLU A 113 3.12 2.95 -4.15
CA GLU A 113 1.92 3.78 -4.01
C GLU A 113 0.78 3.48 -5.00
N PRO A 114 0.41 2.20 -5.23
CA PRO A 114 -0.39 1.85 -6.39
C PRO A 114 -1.88 2.15 -6.23
N THR A 115 -2.36 2.52 -5.04
CA THR A 115 -3.75 2.95 -4.81
C THR A 115 -3.93 4.46 -4.84
N ALA A 116 -2.85 5.22 -5.04
CA ALA A 116 -2.90 6.67 -5.13
C ALA A 116 -3.80 7.13 -6.29
N GLY A 117 -4.75 8.03 -5.99
CA GLY A 117 -5.68 8.56 -6.99
C GLY A 117 -6.77 7.60 -7.48
N LEU A 118 -6.90 6.40 -6.88
CA LEU A 118 -8.00 5.47 -7.18
C LEU A 118 -9.26 5.83 -6.41
N ASP A 119 -10.41 5.69 -7.08
CA ASP A 119 -11.72 5.76 -6.43
C ASP A 119 -11.95 4.55 -5.50
N PRO A 120 -12.91 4.62 -4.55
CA PRO A 120 -13.13 3.55 -3.58
C PRO A 120 -13.41 2.18 -4.20
N LYS A 121 -14.09 2.12 -5.35
CA LYS A 121 -14.45 0.86 -6.01
C LYS A 121 -13.23 0.21 -6.65
N GLU A 122 -12.38 1.01 -7.29
CA GLU A 122 -11.11 0.54 -7.87
C GLU A 122 -10.11 0.13 -6.78
N ARG A 123 -10.10 0.78 -5.61
CA ARG A 123 -9.28 0.33 -4.46
C ARG A 123 -9.66 -1.08 -3.99
N VAL A 124 -10.95 -1.38 -3.85
CA VAL A 124 -11.41 -2.73 -3.48
C VAL A 124 -11.00 -3.77 -4.54
N ARG A 125 -11.16 -3.45 -5.83
CA ARG A 125 -10.72 -4.32 -6.92
C ARG A 125 -9.22 -4.56 -6.89
N PHE A 126 -8.45 -3.50 -6.65
CA PHE A 126 -7.00 -3.57 -6.54
C PHE A 126 -6.59 -4.47 -5.37
N ARG A 127 -7.17 -4.29 -4.18
CA ARG A 127 -6.89 -5.15 -3.02
C ARG A 127 -7.17 -6.63 -3.31
N ASN A 128 -8.33 -6.94 -3.90
CA ASN A 128 -8.67 -8.32 -4.27
C ASN A 128 -7.66 -8.92 -5.26
N LEU A 129 -7.21 -8.12 -6.23
CA LEU A 129 -6.17 -8.54 -7.17
C LEU A 129 -4.87 -8.83 -6.40
N ILE A 130 -4.40 -7.93 -5.53
CA ILE A 130 -3.17 -8.16 -4.76
C ILE A 130 -3.27 -9.41 -3.88
N SER A 131 -4.38 -9.62 -3.19
CA SER A 131 -4.62 -10.83 -2.41
C SER A 131 -4.60 -12.11 -3.25
N GLN A 132 -5.05 -12.04 -4.52
CA GLN A 132 -4.95 -13.16 -5.44
C GLN A 132 -3.50 -13.40 -5.90
N LEU A 133 -2.76 -12.32 -6.18
CA LEU A 133 -1.36 -12.42 -6.60
C LEU A 133 -0.48 -12.94 -5.46
N SER A 134 -0.75 -12.61 -4.20
CA SER A 134 0.09 -13.01 -3.06
C SER A 134 0.05 -14.49 -2.69
N ILE A 135 -0.81 -15.30 -3.32
CA ILE A 135 -0.96 -16.73 -3.03
C ILE A 135 0.34 -17.52 -3.32
N ASP A 136 1.06 -17.16 -4.39
CA ASP A 136 2.22 -17.91 -4.89
C ASP A 136 3.49 -17.07 -5.05
N ARG A 137 3.46 -15.81 -4.59
CA ARG A 137 4.60 -14.88 -4.71
C ARG A 137 4.66 -13.90 -3.54
N ILE A 138 5.83 -13.31 -3.36
CA ILE A 138 6.04 -12.23 -2.39
C ILE A 138 5.52 -10.93 -3.02
N VAL A 139 4.61 -10.24 -2.34
CA VAL A 139 4.15 -8.90 -2.75
C VAL A 139 4.59 -7.89 -1.71
N ILE A 140 5.35 -6.89 -2.14
CA ILE A 140 5.76 -5.74 -1.32
C ILE A 140 5.01 -4.53 -1.82
N LEU A 141 4.27 -3.89 -0.93
CA LEU A 141 3.44 -2.74 -1.21
C LEU A 141 3.87 -1.58 -0.32
N SER A 142 4.26 -0.44 -0.90
CA SER A 142 4.39 0.82 -0.16
C SER A 142 3.09 1.61 -0.29
N THR A 143 2.61 2.15 0.83
CA THR A 143 1.54 3.15 0.81
C THR A 143 1.49 3.96 2.10
N HIS A 144 1.04 5.21 2.00
CA HIS A 144 0.61 6.02 3.13
C HIS A 144 -0.87 5.81 3.52
N ILE A 145 -1.63 4.99 2.78
CA ILE A 145 -3.05 4.77 3.02
C ILE A 145 -3.25 3.52 3.88
N VAL A 146 -3.38 3.72 5.18
CA VAL A 146 -3.52 2.64 6.18
C VAL A 146 -4.66 1.67 5.87
N SER A 147 -5.81 2.21 5.44
CA SER A 147 -7.01 1.41 5.12
C SER A 147 -6.84 0.48 3.91
N ASP A 148 -5.84 0.70 3.05
CA ASP A 148 -5.58 -0.18 1.92
C ASP A 148 -4.74 -1.41 2.31
N ILE A 149 -3.90 -1.31 3.35
CA ILE A 149 -3.03 -2.42 3.80
C ILE A 149 -3.67 -3.30 4.88
N GLU A 150 -4.54 -2.76 5.72
CA GLU A 150 -5.12 -3.47 6.88
C GLU A 150 -5.80 -4.80 6.48
N SER A 151 -6.42 -4.84 5.29
CA SER A 151 -7.14 -6.03 4.81
C SER A 151 -6.30 -7.04 4.02
N ILE A 152 -5.08 -6.69 3.60
CA ILE A 152 -4.30 -7.50 2.65
C ILE A 152 -2.91 -7.89 3.17
N ALA A 153 -2.36 -7.14 4.12
CA ALA A 153 -0.99 -7.34 4.59
C ALA A 153 -0.92 -8.45 5.66
N ASN A 154 -0.01 -9.40 5.47
CA ASN A 154 0.34 -10.38 6.50
C ASN A 154 1.25 -9.76 7.58
N GLU A 155 2.12 -8.86 7.15
CA GLU A 155 3.13 -8.17 7.95
C GLU A 155 3.24 -6.72 7.46
N ILE A 156 3.48 -5.80 8.38
CA ILE A 156 3.64 -4.38 8.11
C ILE A 156 4.99 -3.94 8.64
N ILE A 157 5.71 -3.18 7.83
CA ILE A 157 6.94 -2.50 8.20
C ILE A 157 6.65 -0.99 8.24
N MET A 158 6.74 -0.39 9.43
CA MET A 158 6.59 1.04 9.62
C MET A 158 7.95 1.71 9.60
N ILE A 159 8.14 2.70 8.72
CA ILE A 159 9.40 3.42 8.54
C ILE A 159 9.19 4.89 8.86
N LYS A 160 10.00 5.45 9.76
CA LYS A 160 10.00 6.87 10.13
C LYS A 160 11.43 7.34 10.31
N ASP A 161 11.74 8.57 9.86
CA ASP A 161 13.07 9.16 10.04
C ASP A 161 14.22 8.26 9.56
N CYS A 162 14.01 7.56 8.43
CA CYS A 162 14.94 6.58 7.85
C CYS A 162 15.21 5.32 8.68
N GLU A 163 14.43 5.06 9.73
CA GLU A 163 14.54 3.88 10.58
C GLU A 163 13.28 3.00 10.52
N VAL A 164 13.46 1.68 10.69
CA VAL A 164 12.33 0.76 10.89
C VAL A 164 11.88 0.88 12.35
N VAL A 165 10.70 1.45 12.55
CA VAL A 165 10.12 1.66 13.88
C VAL A 165 9.38 0.42 14.36
N CYS A 166 8.76 -0.31 13.43
CA CYS A 166 8.00 -1.51 13.74
C CYS A 166 7.99 -2.45 12.55
N GLN A 167 8.04 -3.76 12.81
CA GLN A 167 7.85 -4.82 11.83
C GLN A 167 7.08 -5.96 12.52
N ASP A 168 5.80 -6.10 12.23
CA ASP A 168 4.97 -7.19 12.79
C ASP A 168 3.64 -7.35 12.00
N SER A 169 2.85 -8.35 12.38
CA SER A 169 1.46 -8.52 11.94
C SER A 169 0.57 -7.36 12.39
N VAL A 170 -0.46 -7.06 11.60
CA VAL A 170 -1.49 -6.04 11.91
C VAL A 170 -2.00 -6.17 13.34
N ARG A 171 -2.29 -7.41 13.78
CA ARG A 171 -2.81 -7.69 15.12
C ARG A 171 -1.86 -7.25 16.23
N ASN A 172 -0.57 -7.54 16.09
CA ASN A 172 0.42 -7.20 17.10
C ASN A 172 0.69 -5.70 17.13
N ILE A 173 0.73 -5.05 15.97
CA ILE A 173 0.85 -3.59 15.85
C ILE A 173 -0.32 -2.90 16.54
N CYS A 174 -1.56 -3.27 16.23
CA CYS A 174 -2.75 -2.76 16.93
C CYS A 174 -2.68 -3.01 18.45
N GLY A 175 -2.13 -4.16 18.86
CA GLY A 175 -1.92 -4.53 20.26
C GLY A 175 -1.04 -3.55 21.05
N MET A 176 -0.17 -2.77 20.39
CA MET A 176 0.74 -1.81 21.05
C MET A 176 -0.01 -0.73 21.85
N LEU A 177 -1.22 -0.37 21.42
CA LEU A 177 -2.05 0.64 22.07
C LEU A 177 -3.20 0.03 22.90
N LYS A 178 -3.20 -1.28 23.13
CA LYS A 178 -4.28 -1.97 23.83
C LYS A 178 -4.46 -1.39 25.24
N GLY A 179 -5.70 -0.98 25.56
CA GLY A 179 -6.05 -0.40 26.85
C GLY A 179 -5.70 1.08 27.00
N LYS A 180 -5.19 1.73 25.93
CA LYS A 180 -4.86 3.16 25.91
C LYS A 180 -5.76 3.99 25.00
N VAL A 181 -6.59 3.35 24.18
CA VAL A 181 -7.51 4.01 23.24
C VAL A 181 -8.91 4.03 23.82
N TYR A 182 -9.50 5.22 23.84
CA TYR A 182 -10.81 5.48 24.41
C TYR A 182 -11.70 6.23 23.43
N GLU A 183 -13.01 6.06 23.57
CA GLU A 183 -14.04 6.88 22.93
C GLU A 183 -14.92 7.57 23.98
N THR A 184 -15.20 8.86 23.76
CA THR A 184 -16.13 9.64 24.58
C THR A 184 -16.85 10.67 23.71
N ASN A 185 -18.01 11.13 24.17
CA ASN A 185 -18.66 12.31 23.61
C ASN A 185 -18.18 13.56 24.35
N VAL A 186 -17.92 14.62 23.59
CA VAL A 186 -17.46 15.93 24.07
C VAL A 186 -18.32 16.99 23.41
N LYS A 187 -18.75 18.00 24.17
CA LYS A 187 -19.47 19.14 23.60
C LYS A 187 -18.55 19.97 22.72
N PHE A 188 -19.09 20.60 21.68
CA PHE A 188 -18.32 21.48 20.78
C PHE A 188 -17.50 22.54 21.52
N ASP A 189 -18.09 23.18 22.53
CA ASP A 189 -17.44 24.24 23.28
C ASP A 189 -16.24 23.75 24.10
N ASP A 190 -16.24 22.47 24.50
CA ASP A 190 -15.20 21.85 25.33
C ASP A 190 -14.06 21.22 24.49
N MET A 191 -14.20 21.15 23.16
CA MET A 191 -13.23 20.47 22.28
C MET A 191 -11.84 21.11 22.30
N VAL A 192 -11.75 22.43 22.47
CA VAL A 192 -10.47 23.14 22.51
C VAL A 192 -9.66 22.69 23.73
N ASP A 193 -10.28 22.64 24.91
CA ASP A 193 -9.64 22.18 26.13
C ASP A 193 -9.37 20.67 26.11
N PHE A 194 -10.20 19.90 25.41
CA PHE A 194 -10.00 18.47 25.23
C PHE A 194 -8.73 18.19 24.42
N ARG A 195 -8.55 18.85 23.26
CA ARG A 195 -7.36 18.68 22.39
C ARG A 195 -6.06 19.09 23.07
N ARG A 196 -6.10 20.04 24.00
CA ARG A 196 -4.94 20.43 24.81
C ARG A 196 -4.52 19.37 25.83
N LYS A 197 -5.45 18.53 26.27
CA LYS A 197 -5.22 17.52 27.32
C LYS A 197 -4.96 16.13 26.75
N TYR A 198 -5.60 15.79 25.63
CA TYR A 198 -5.54 14.45 25.05
C TYR A 198 -5.25 14.49 23.56
N PHE A 199 -4.44 13.53 23.11
CA PHE A 199 -4.16 13.34 21.70
C PHE A 199 -5.36 12.70 21.01
N SER A 200 -6.03 13.49 20.16
CA SER A 200 -7.20 13.07 19.39
C SER A 200 -6.77 12.25 18.17
N LEU A 201 -7.34 11.06 18.02
CA LEU A 201 -7.11 10.16 16.88
C LEU A 201 -8.18 10.31 15.81
N SER A 202 -9.44 10.52 16.21
CA SER A 202 -10.56 10.70 15.29
C SER A 202 -11.64 11.53 15.95
N GLU A 203 -12.26 12.41 15.18
CA GLU A 203 -13.34 13.27 15.63
C GLU A 203 -14.50 13.18 14.64
N ARG A 204 -15.68 12.80 15.13
CA ARG A 204 -16.90 12.68 14.32
C ARG A 204 -18.03 13.42 14.98
N GLN A 205 -18.77 14.18 14.19
CA GLN A 205 -19.97 14.86 14.66
C GLN A 205 -21.12 13.84 14.77
N GLU A 206 -21.73 13.75 15.95
CA GLU A 206 -22.93 12.95 16.21
C GLU A 206 -23.94 13.79 17.00
N GLU A 207 -25.13 14.02 16.42
CA GLU A 207 -26.31 14.61 17.11
C GLU A 207 -26.07 15.86 17.98
N GLY A 208 -25.13 16.74 17.58
CA GLY A 208 -24.85 17.99 18.30
C GLY A 208 -23.70 17.91 19.31
N ASP A 209 -23.11 16.72 19.48
CA ASP A 209 -21.85 16.49 20.20
C ASP A 209 -20.75 16.03 19.22
N MET A 210 -19.52 15.99 19.73
CA MET A 210 -18.36 15.41 19.06
C MET A 210 -18.01 14.07 19.70
N LYS A 211 -18.14 12.99 18.94
CA LYS A 211 -17.59 11.69 19.31
C LYS A 211 -16.10 11.68 19.01
N VAL A 212 -15.30 11.56 20.04
CA VAL A 212 -13.84 11.65 19.96
C VAL A 212 -13.24 10.30 20.34
N ARG A 213 -12.38 9.78 19.47
CA ARG A 213 -11.45 8.69 19.77
C ARG A 213 -10.09 9.29 20.09
N PHE A 214 -9.48 8.92 21.22
CA PHE A 214 -8.25 9.54 21.72
C PHE A 214 -7.40 8.56 22.52
N ILE A 215 -6.15 8.95 22.81
CA ILE A 215 -5.22 8.18 23.63
C ILE A 215 -5.10 8.77 25.03
N SER A 216 -5.12 7.92 26.05
CA SER A 216 -4.82 8.28 27.44
C SER A 216 -4.07 7.15 28.16
N GLU A 217 -3.12 7.52 29.02
CA GLU A 217 -2.42 6.60 29.93
C GLU A 217 -3.14 6.46 31.29
N ASP A 218 -4.11 7.34 31.57
CA ASP A 218 -4.89 7.30 32.80
C ASP A 218 -5.92 6.17 32.77
N LYS A 219 -6.25 5.64 33.95
CA LYS A 219 -7.40 4.74 34.08
C LYS A 219 -8.66 5.52 33.71
N GLY A 220 -9.40 5.03 32.71
CA GLY A 220 -10.53 5.74 32.12
C GLY A 220 -11.52 6.32 33.13
N LYS A 221 -12.08 7.48 32.81
CA LYS A 221 -13.18 8.10 33.56
C LYS A 221 -14.48 7.34 33.31
N ASP A 222 -15.48 7.53 34.18
CA ASP A 222 -16.79 6.85 34.08
C ASP A 222 -17.50 7.01 32.72
N ASN A 223 -17.17 8.05 31.96
CA ASN A 223 -17.73 8.34 30.64
C ASN A 223 -16.85 7.91 29.45
N TRP A 224 -15.72 7.25 29.70
CA TRP A 224 -14.80 6.81 28.64
C TRP A 224 -14.97 5.33 28.34
N ASN A 225 -15.22 5.03 27.07
CA ASN A 225 -15.34 3.65 26.60
C ASN A 225 -13.98 3.19 26.07
N VAL A 226 -13.39 2.17 26.68
CA VAL A 226 -12.18 1.53 26.12
C VAL A 226 -12.55 0.88 24.79
N VAL A 227 -11.80 1.19 23.74
CA VAL A 227 -11.98 0.57 22.42
C VAL A 227 -10.72 -0.17 22.00
N TYR A 228 -10.88 -1.17 21.14
CA TYR A 228 -9.73 -1.88 20.60
C TYR A 228 -9.05 -1.01 19.54
N PRO A 229 -7.71 -0.82 19.60
CA PRO A 229 -7.01 -0.01 18.62
C PRO A 229 -7.09 -0.63 17.22
N ASN A 230 -7.20 0.22 16.21
CA ASN A 230 -7.01 -0.16 14.81
C ASN A 230 -5.65 0.35 14.31
N LEU A 231 -5.32 0.02 13.06
CA LEU A 231 -4.02 0.36 12.49
C LEU A 231 -3.84 1.87 12.28
N GLU A 232 -4.93 2.60 12.02
CA GLU A 232 -4.91 4.07 11.86
C GLU A 232 -4.57 4.76 13.19
N ASP A 233 -5.09 4.23 14.31
CA ASP A 233 -4.77 4.74 15.66
C ASP A 233 -3.25 4.63 15.93
N VAL A 234 -2.64 3.48 15.60
CA VAL A 234 -1.19 3.25 15.78
C VAL A 234 -0.38 4.13 14.84
N PHE A 235 -0.82 4.25 13.58
CA PHE A 235 -0.15 5.10 12.60
C PHE A 235 -0.10 6.56 13.07
N LEU A 236 -1.24 7.14 13.47
CA LEU A 236 -1.30 8.50 14.00
C LEU A 236 -0.43 8.67 15.25
N TYR A 237 -0.41 7.69 16.15
CA TYR A 237 0.41 7.74 17.36
C TYR A 237 1.92 7.68 17.08
N VAL A 238 2.36 6.83 16.14
CA VAL A 238 3.77 6.65 15.79
C VAL A 238 4.28 7.85 14.98
N TYR A 239 3.47 8.33 14.03
CA TYR A 239 3.86 9.43 13.14
C TYR A 239 3.55 10.82 13.69
N ARG A 240 2.95 10.96 14.88
CA ARG A 240 2.75 12.27 15.51
C ARG A 240 4.05 13.07 15.58
N ASP A 241 3.94 14.35 15.25
CA ASP A 241 5.02 15.31 15.42
C ASP A 241 5.08 15.74 16.88
N LYS A 242 6.07 15.24 17.62
CA LYS A 242 6.30 15.62 19.02
C LYS A 242 6.53 17.14 19.23
N LYS A 243 6.73 17.91 18.16
CA LYS A 243 6.93 19.37 18.20
C LYS A 243 5.63 20.18 18.34
N LEU A 244 4.47 19.64 17.94
CA LEU A 244 3.19 20.38 17.96
C LEU A 244 2.42 20.23 19.29
N ASP A 245 2.81 19.28 20.15
CA ASP A 245 2.16 19.02 21.44
C ASP A 245 2.78 19.82 22.62
N MET A 246 3.72 20.74 22.35
CA MET A 246 4.42 21.55 23.38
C MET A 246 4.27 23.08 23.23
N GLU A 247 3.34 23.56 22.40
CA GLU A 247 2.91 24.97 22.36
C GLU A 247 1.47 25.13 22.85
#